data_AF-A0A4V1SGF1-F1
#
_entry.id   AF-A0A4V1SGF1-F1
#
_cell.length_a   1.000
_cell.length_b   1.000
_cell.length_c   1.000
_cell.angle_alpha   90.00
_cell.angle_beta   90.00
_cell.angle_gamma   90.00
#
_symmetry.space_group_name_H-M   'P 1'
#
loop_
_entity.id
_entity.type
_entity.pdbx_description
1 polymer ?
#
loop_
_entity_poly.entity_id
_entity_poly.type
_entity_poly.pdbx_seq_one_letter_code
_entity_poly.pdbx_strand_id
1 'polypeptide(L)'
;MPIDRFSIYHQPGITDIRALSGFPYAFQIGQAEGRAGMITAHAIAAQAAAWCEEQFGQTEGEYGRWVRWSTVIYLKDEVAATAFRLRWC
;
A
#
# COMPACT_ATOMS: atom_id res chain seq x y z
N MET A 1 -15.35 -8.81 -19.56
CA MET A 1 -15.74 -8.98 -18.15
C MET A 1 -15.31 -7.71 -17.43
N PRO A 2 -16.23 -6.93 -16.83
CA PRO A 2 -15.82 -5.75 -16.10
C PRO A 2 -15.08 -6.23 -14.84
N ILE A 3 -13.88 -5.68 -14.63
CA ILE A 3 -13.06 -5.95 -13.46
C ILE A 3 -13.82 -5.36 -12.28
N ASP A 4 -14.50 -6.22 -11.53
CA ASP A 4 -15.21 -5.85 -10.31
C ASP A 4 -14.28 -5.05 -9.39
N ARG A 5 -14.85 -3.97 -8.83
CA ARG A 5 -14.21 -3.00 -7.94
C ARG A 5 -13.22 -3.66 -6.99
N PHE A 6 -11.92 -3.44 -7.22
CA PHE A 6 -10.91 -3.68 -6.20
C PHE A 6 -11.09 -2.65 -5.09
N SER A 7 -11.64 -3.07 -3.96
CA SER A 7 -11.74 -2.25 -2.77
C SER A 7 -10.43 -2.33 -1.98
N ILE A 8 -9.76 -1.19 -1.82
CA ILE A 8 -8.64 -1.05 -0.90
C ILE A 8 -9.21 -0.70 0.46
N TYR A 9 -9.07 -1.60 1.42
CA TYR A 9 -9.55 -1.40 2.77
C TYR A 9 -8.41 -0.89 3.64
N HIS A 10 -8.64 0.24 4.32
CA HIS A 10 -7.88 0.57 5.51
C HIS A 10 -8.30 -0.44 6.60
N GLN A 11 -7.43 -1.40 6.94
CA GLN A 11 -7.65 -2.26 8.09
C GLN A 11 -6.97 -1.64 9.32
N PRO A 12 -7.72 -0.99 10.23
CA PRO A 12 -7.18 -0.71 11.55
C PRO A 12 -6.98 -2.06 12.26
N GLY A 13 -5.73 -2.46 12.47
CA GLY A 13 -5.40 -3.63 13.30
C GLY A 13 -4.79 -4.85 12.60
N ILE A 14 -4.24 -4.74 11.38
CA ILE A 14 -3.24 -5.74 10.95
C ILE A 14 -2.03 -5.57 11.87
N THR A 15 -2.01 -6.39 12.92
CA THR A 15 -1.02 -6.35 14.00
C THR A 15 0.01 -7.45 13.76
N ASP A 16 0.55 -7.53 12.55
CA ASP A 16 1.84 -8.20 12.32
C ASP A 16 2.85 -7.11 11.95
N ILE A 17 3.07 -6.26 12.97
CA ILE A 17 3.84 -5.03 12.92
C ILE A 17 5.02 -5.27 13.85
N ARG A 18 6.09 -5.90 13.35
CA ARG A 18 7.40 -5.33 13.68
C ARG A 18 7.39 -3.97 13.03
N ALA A 19 6.96 -2.98 13.80
CA ALA A 19 6.83 -1.60 13.38
C ALA A 19 8.10 -1.23 12.63
N LEU A 20 7.96 -0.91 11.35
CA LEU A 20 8.80 0.13 10.82
C LEU A 20 8.42 1.37 11.63
N SER A 21 9.08 1.52 12.79
CA SER A 21 8.87 2.59 13.75
C SER A 21 9.04 3.89 12.99
N GLY A 22 7.93 4.51 12.59
CA GLY A 22 7.95 5.63 11.66
C GLY A 22 6.86 5.62 10.58
N PHE A 23 6.07 4.55 10.38
CA PHE A 23 4.98 4.54 9.38
C PHE A 23 3.60 4.31 10.02
N PRO A 24 2.91 5.36 10.46
CA PRO A 24 1.63 5.24 11.15
C PRO A 24 0.45 4.88 10.24
N TYR A 25 0.59 4.96 8.91
CA TYR A 25 -0.49 4.69 7.96
C TYR A 25 -0.18 3.45 7.13
N ALA A 26 -1.09 2.47 7.10
CA ALA A 26 -0.94 1.24 6.33
C ALA A 26 -2.18 0.98 5.45
N PHE A 27 -1.94 0.58 4.20
CA PHE A 27 -2.96 0.33 3.18
C PHE A 27 -2.79 -1.07 2.59
N GLN A 28 -3.72 -1.97 2.88
CA GLN A 28 -3.74 -3.33 2.36
C GLN A 28 -4.35 -3.33 0.95
N ILE A 29 -3.58 -3.77 -0.03
CA ILE A 29 -4.04 -3.90 -1.41
C ILE A 29 -4.72 -5.26 -1.59
N GLY A 30 -6.05 -5.22 -1.69
CA GLY A 30 -6.91 -6.37 -1.95
C GLY A 30 -6.99 -7.39 -0.80
N GLN A 31 -8.02 -8.24 -0.86
CA GLN A 31 -8.05 -9.52 -0.14
C GLN A 31 -7.76 -10.62 -1.16
N ALA A 32 -6.63 -11.29 -1.00
CA ALA A 32 -6.21 -12.34 -1.93
C ALA A 32 -6.84 -13.68 -1.53
N GLU A 33 -7.89 -14.10 -2.23
CA GLU A 33 -8.36 -15.48 -2.15
C GLU A 33 -7.68 -16.35 -3.22
N GLY A 34 -7.01 -17.41 -2.76
CA GLY A 34 -6.29 -18.34 -3.62
C GLY A 34 -5.10 -17.74 -4.37
N ARG A 35 -4.45 -18.56 -5.19
CA ARG A 35 -3.20 -18.19 -5.90
C ARG A 35 -3.40 -17.07 -6.92
N ALA A 36 -4.52 -17.09 -7.65
CA ALA A 36 -4.82 -16.08 -8.66
C ALA A 36 -5.06 -14.70 -8.02
N GLY A 37 -5.81 -14.65 -6.91
CA GLY A 37 -6.03 -13.41 -6.15
C GLY A 37 -4.72 -12.82 -5.62
N MET A 38 -3.80 -13.68 -5.17
CA MET A 38 -2.48 -13.25 -4.69
C MET A 38 -1.64 -12.61 -5.80
N ILE A 39 -1.57 -13.23 -6.99
CA ILE A 39 -0.82 -12.66 -8.13
C ILE A 39 -1.36 -11.27 -8.49
N THR A 40 -2.68 -11.11 -8.56
CA THR A 40 -3.31 -9.84 -8.87
C THR A 40 -3.05 -8.78 -7.79
N ALA A 41 -3.15 -9.14 -6.51
CA ALA A 41 -2.85 -8.25 -5.40
C ALA A 41 -1.38 -7.75 -5.45
N HIS A 42 -0.44 -8.63 -5.79
CA HIS A 42 0.96 -8.24 -5.97
C HIS A 42 1.19 -7.30 -7.16
N ALA A 43 0.47 -7.52 -8.27
CA ALA A 43 0.54 -6.65 -9.45
C ALA A 43 -0.02 -5.25 -9.17
N ILE A 44 -1.15 -5.15 -8.47
CA ILE A 44 -1.73 -3.86 -8.07
C ILE A 44 -0.82 -3.16 -7.04
N ALA A 45 -0.28 -3.90 -6.07
CA ALA A 45 0.67 -3.34 -5.11
C ALA A 45 1.96 -2.82 -5.78
N ALA A 46 2.40 -3.44 -6.88
CA ALA A 46 3.51 -2.93 -7.68
C ALA A 46 3.15 -1.61 -8.40
N GLN A 47 1.92 -1.48 -8.94
CA GLN A 47 1.45 -0.23 -9.53
C GLN A 47 1.31 0.88 -8.48
N ALA A 48 0.80 0.56 -7.29
CA ALA A 48 0.69 1.50 -6.19
C ALA A 48 2.08 1.98 -5.72
N ALA A 49 3.06 1.09 -5.66
CA ALA A 49 4.44 1.44 -5.34
C ALA A 49 5.08 2.33 -6.42
N ALA A 50 4.89 2.03 -7.71
CA ALA A 50 5.37 2.88 -8.80
C ALA A 50 4.76 4.29 -8.73
N TRP A 51 3.47 4.40 -8.40
CA TRP A 51 2.84 5.69 -8.18
C TRP A 51 3.42 6.42 -6.96
N CYS A 52 3.67 5.73 -5.84
CA CYS A 52 4.31 6.35 -4.68
C CYS A 52 5.72 6.88 -5.01
N GLU A 53 6.50 6.13 -5.81
CA GLU A 53 7.80 6.57 -6.31
C GLU A 53 7.68 7.88 -7.12
N GLU A 54 6.71 7.96 -8.03
CA GLU A 54 6.47 9.15 -8.86
C GLU A 54 6.02 10.37 -8.03
N GLN A 55 5.22 10.17 -6.99
CA GLN A 55 4.64 11.27 -6.21
C GLN A 55 5.50 11.72 -5.03
N PHE A 56 6.16 10.78 -4.35
CA PHE A 56 6.87 11.02 -3.10
C PHE A 56 8.38 10.85 -3.24
N GLY A 57 8.85 10.48 -4.43
CA GLY A 57 10.24 10.16 -4.70
C GLY A 57 10.64 8.79 -4.16
N GLN A 58 11.93 8.51 -4.29
CA GLN A 58 12.54 7.31 -3.75
C GLN A 58 12.49 7.26 -2.24
N THR A 59 12.55 6.05 -1.70
CA THR A 59 12.83 5.84 -0.30
C THR A 59 14.24 6.34 0.05
N GLU A 60 14.41 7.63 0.32
CA GLU A 60 15.70 8.16 0.79
C GLU A 60 15.97 7.70 2.24
N GLY A 61 17.15 7.12 2.50
CA GLY A 61 17.50 6.48 3.76
C GLY A 61 17.00 5.03 3.86
N GLU A 62 16.87 4.48 5.08
CA GLU A 62 16.48 3.07 5.24
C GLU A 62 15.05 2.78 4.73
N TYR A 63 14.13 3.77 4.77
CA TYR A 63 12.73 3.60 4.31
C TYR A 63 12.01 4.85 3.75
N GLY A 64 12.65 6.04 3.66
CA GLY A 64 12.03 7.26 3.12
C GLY A 64 10.64 7.66 3.66
N ARG A 65 9.78 8.23 2.78
CA ARG A 65 8.40 8.69 3.11
C ARG A 65 7.34 7.60 2.97
N TRP A 66 7.64 6.54 2.24
CA TRP A 66 6.74 5.43 1.98
C TRP A 66 7.55 4.13 1.90
N VAL A 67 6.92 2.99 2.16
CA VAL A 67 7.56 1.68 1.93
C VAL A 67 6.51 0.65 1.56
N ARG A 68 6.87 -0.27 0.68
CA ARG A 68 6.03 -1.43 0.34
C ARG A 68 6.55 -2.67 1.03
N TRP A 69 5.66 -3.40 1.69
CA TRP A 69 5.90 -4.77 2.12
C TRP A 69 4.82 -5.68 1.54
N SER A 70 5.21 -6.59 0.64
CA SER A 70 4.27 -7.51 -0.02
C SER A 70 3.12 -6.77 -0.74
N THR A 71 1.89 -6.88 -0.23
CA THR A 71 0.67 -6.25 -0.74
C THR A 71 0.23 -5.06 0.13
N VAL A 72 1.09 -4.58 1.02
CA VAL A 72 0.81 -3.43 1.90
C VAL A 72 1.70 -2.25 1.54
N ILE A 73 1.10 -1.07 1.47
CA ILE A 73 1.80 0.22 1.36
C ILE A 73 1.75 0.92 2.71
N TYR A 74 2.90 1.33 3.20
CA TYR A 74 3.06 2.08 4.44
C TYR A 74 3.48 3.51 4.13
N LEU A 75 2.90 4.48 4.83
CA LEU A 75 3.14 5.91 4.65
C LEU A 75 3.48 6.58 5.99
N LYS A 76 4.45 7.49 5.94
CA LYS A 76 5.03 8.16 7.12
C LYS A 76 4.21 9.37 7.58
N ASP A 77 3.68 10.12 6.64
CA ASP A 77 2.97 11.37 6.90
C ASP A 77 1.52 11.34 6.39
N GLU A 78 0.67 12.14 7.06
CA GLU A 78 -0.76 12.18 6.82
C GLU A 78 -1.11 12.73 5.44
N VAL A 79 -0.27 13.63 4.90
CA VAL A 79 -0.45 14.21 3.57
C VAL A 79 -0.29 13.14 2.50
N ALA A 80 0.78 12.34 2.57
CA ALA A 80 1.00 11.22 1.66
C ALA A 80 -0.10 10.15 1.81
N ALA A 81 -0.50 9.84 3.05
CA ALA A 81 -1.60 8.91 3.32
C ALA A 81 -2.94 9.37 2.72
N THR A 82 -3.23 10.67 2.80
CA THR A 82 -4.43 11.26 2.24
C THR A 82 -4.40 11.23 0.71
N ALA A 83 -3.28 11.62 0.10
CA ALA A 83 -3.10 11.55 -1.35
C ALA A 83 -3.24 10.11 -1.88
N PHE A 84 -2.65 9.14 -1.18
CA PHE A 84 -2.78 7.73 -1.51
C PHE A 84 -4.24 7.27 -1.43
N ARG A 85 -4.93 7.60 -0.33
CA ARG A 85 -6.35 7.27 -0.14
C ARG A 85 -7.21 7.84 -1.27
N LEU A 86 -7.03 9.10 -1.64
CA LEU A 86 -7.81 9.74 -2.71
C LEU A 86 -7.65 9.08 -4.08
N ARG A 87 -6.47 8.49 -4.35
CA ARG A 87 -6.19 7.85 -5.64
C ARG A 87 -6.67 6.41 -5.70
N TRP A 88 -6.59 5.69 -4.59
CA TRP A 88 -6.62 4.23 -4.56
C TRP A 88 -7.78 3.64 -3.74
N CYS A 89 -8.38 4.37 -2.80
CA CYS A 89 -9.55 3.95 -2.01
C CYS A 89 -10.85 4.58 -2.51
#